data_AF-A0A3L5TT42-F1
#
_entry.id   AF-A0A3L5TT42-F1
#
_cell.length_a   1.000
_cell.length_b   1.000
_cell.length_c   1.000
_cell.angle_alpha   90.00
_cell.angle_beta   90.00
_cell.angle_gamma   90.00
#
_symmetry.space_group_name_H-M   'P 1'
#
loop_
_entity.id
_entity.type
_entity.pdbx_description
1 polymer ?
#
loop_
_entity_poly.entity_id
_entity_poly.type
_entity_poly.pdbx_seq_one_letter_code
_entity_poly.pdbx_strand_id
1 'polypeptide(L)'
;MWKTSPRCVSGAAVKKLLQCTLSDKPCNDYDFCEWLWTETKDTRIKALNTNFVQGVKDGMLHPTSFGAYTVQDAVYCQKAQKSLSVAAKREEMGPLKIFLDHESTDYKSYYEDLFDKWHIRDGTAIELGKECQEYVDTVADVASKDDAYYMLVALIPCGRLWPWLGQQLNAAKHNFGAYTDWVNSNFDPTSEGYKKLEVRVNAAFSNQEIDEKKALSIYSKCMNGEASFFGSVPI
;
A
#
# COMPACT_ATOMS: atom_id res chain seq x y z
N MET A 1 16.07 26.91 -19.74
CA MET A 1 16.04 28.24 -19.07
C MET A 1 14.63 28.35 -18.57
N TRP A 2 14.33 28.27 -17.27
CA TRP A 2 14.65 29.25 -16.23
C TRP A 2 15.21 28.61 -14.96
N LYS A 3 16.30 29.20 -14.45
CA LYS A 3 16.87 29.01 -13.10
C LYS A 3 16.59 30.29 -12.32
N THR A 4 16.26 30.18 -11.04
CA THR A 4 16.78 31.10 -9.99
C THR A 4 16.88 30.37 -8.65
N SER A 5 17.96 30.71 -7.94
CA SER A 5 18.62 30.02 -6.81
C SER A 5 18.19 30.62 -5.44
N PRO A 6 18.90 30.45 -4.30
CA PRO A 6 18.35 29.88 -3.07
C PRO A 6 18.31 30.91 -1.91
N ARG A 7 17.80 30.52 -0.74
CA ARG A 7 18.25 31.11 0.53
C ARG A 7 17.99 30.18 1.72
N CYS A 8 19.09 29.77 2.37
CA CYS A 8 19.12 29.25 3.73
C CYS A 8 18.64 30.32 4.72
N VAL A 9 17.96 29.90 5.79
CA VAL A 9 18.05 30.55 7.10
C VAL A 9 18.15 29.46 8.16
N SER A 10 19.16 29.59 9.01
CA SER A 10 19.53 28.75 10.14
C SER A 10 18.65 28.99 11.38
N GLY A 11 18.49 27.98 12.23
CA GLY A 11 17.98 28.14 13.59
C GLY A 11 18.02 26.81 14.35
N ALA A 12 18.82 26.74 15.39
CA ALA A 12 19.10 25.54 16.20
C ALA A 12 18.05 25.29 17.31
N ALA A 13 18.22 24.14 17.98
CA ALA A 13 17.43 23.53 19.06
C ALA A 13 16.21 22.76 18.52
N VAL A 14 16.07 21.44 18.74
CA VAL A 14 15.89 20.83 20.07
C VAL A 14 16.57 19.46 20.13
N LYS A 15 17.35 19.23 21.19
CA LYS A 15 17.86 17.92 21.57
C LYS A 15 17.54 17.69 23.04
N LYS A 16 16.45 16.98 23.36
CA LYS A 16 16.39 16.07 24.51
C LYS A 16 15.12 15.19 24.51
N LEU A 17 15.39 13.89 24.50
CA LEU A 17 14.75 12.77 25.23
C LEU A 17 13.23 12.79 25.44
N LEU A 18 12.57 11.73 24.99
CA LEU A 18 11.69 10.92 25.85
C LEU A 18 11.58 9.50 25.28
N GLN A 19 11.98 8.52 26.09
CA GLN A 19 11.54 7.14 25.97
C GLN A 19 10.03 7.13 26.22
N CYS A 20 9.24 6.81 25.20
CA CYS A 20 7.83 6.50 25.38
C CYS A 20 7.72 4.97 25.44
N THR A 21 7.41 4.48 26.63
CA THR A 21 6.95 3.11 26.85
C THR A 21 5.66 2.89 26.10
N LEU A 22 5.55 1.73 25.44
CA LEU A 22 4.34 1.21 24.81
C LEU A 22 3.14 1.37 25.78
N SER A 23 2.01 1.87 25.27
CA SER A 23 0.71 2.02 25.95
C SER A 23 0.34 3.43 26.44
N ASP A 24 0.31 4.44 25.56
CA ASP A 24 -0.54 5.62 25.78
C ASP A 24 -1.36 5.94 24.53
N LYS A 25 -2.69 5.93 24.72
CA LYS A 25 -3.76 6.25 23.77
C LYS A 25 -3.51 7.57 23.03
N PRO A 26 -3.73 7.68 21.71
CA PRO A 26 -3.59 8.96 21.01
C PRO A 26 -4.71 9.92 21.46
N CYS A 27 -4.34 10.88 22.29
CA CYS A 27 -5.11 12.08 22.58
C CYS A 27 -4.65 13.15 21.58
N ASN A 28 -5.57 13.62 20.72
CA ASN A 28 -5.51 14.83 19.88
C ASN A 28 -4.10 15.38 19.59
N ASP A 29 -3.51 14.93 18.47
CA ASP A 29 -2.58 15.70 17.60
C ASP A 29 -1.85 14.81 16.58
N TYR A 30 -1.92 13.47 16.73
CA TYR A 30 -1.45 12.53 15.71
C TYR A 30 -2.58 12.14 14.75
N ASP A 31 -2.28 12.25 13.45
CA ASP A 31 -3.07 11.67 12.37
C ASP A 31 -3.28 10.16 12.63
N PHE A 32 -4.53 9.68 12.64
CA PHE A 32 -4.88 8.30 12.99
C PHE A 32 -4.22 7.30 12.03
N CYS A 33 -4.12 7.61 10.74
CA CYS A 33 -3.40 6.80 9.77
C CYS A 33 -1.88 6.82 10.00
N GLU A 34 -1.31 7.93 10.50
CA GLU A 34 0.09 7.96 10.93
C GLU A 34 0.35 7.05 12.14
N TRP A 35 -0.61 6.96 13.07
CA TRP A 35 -0.52 6.00 14.15
C TRP A 35 -0.58 4.55 13.63
N LEU A 36 -1.57 4.20 12.79
CA LEU A 36 -1.66 2.88 12.15
C LEU A 36 -0.37 2.51 11.41
N TRP A 37 0.20 3.46 10.67
CA TRP A 37 1.49 3.31 10.02
C TRP A 37 2.60 3.09 11.05
N THR A 38 2.67 3.86 12.12
CA THR A 38 3.74 3.69 13.13
C THR A 38 3.71 2.29 13.75
N GLU A 39 2.52 1.75 14.04
CA GLU A 39 2.35 0.42 14.65
C GLU A 39 2.84 -0.74 13.76
N THR A 40 2.84 -0.59 12.43
CA THR A 40 3.31 -1.64 11.53
C THR A 40 4.76 -1.48 11.05
N LYS A 41 5.57 -0.68 11.75
CA LYS A 41 6.97 -0.41 11.38
C LYS A 41 7.80 -1.67 11.16
N ASP A 42 7.71 -2.64 12.06
CA ASP A 42 8.52 -3.86 11.97
C ASP A 42 8.14 -4.71 10.75
N THR A 43 6.85 -4.76 10.40
CA THR A 43 6.39 -5.45 9.18
C THR A 43 6.91 -4.77 7.92
N ARG A 44 6.97 -3.43 7.87
CA ARG A 44 7.57 -2.72 6.73
C ARG A 44 9.06 -2.98 6.59
N ILE A 45 9.77 -3.03 7.72
CA ILE A 45 11.20 -3.39 7.72
C ILE A 45 11.36 -4.83 7.23
N LYS A 46 10.48 -5.76 7.61
CA LYS A 46 10.49 -7.12 7.03
C LYS A 46 10.28 -7.09 5.52
N ALA A 47 9.26 -6.38 5.02
CA ALA A 47 9.00 -6.23 3.59
C ALA A 47 10.23 -5.70 2.82
N LEU A 48 10.88 -4.65 3.35
CA LEU A 48 12.09 -4.06 2.78
C LEU A 48 13.23 -5.08 2.64
N ASN A 49 13.37 -5.99 3.60
CA ASN A 49 14.46 -6.96 3.65
C ASN A 49 14.13 -8.32 2.99
N THR A 50 13.02 -8.41 2.25
CA THR A 50 12.68 -9.62 1.48
C THR A 50 13.62 -9.82 0.28
N ASN A 51 13.72 -11.06 -0.18
CA ASN A 51 14.50 -11.40 -1.37
C ASN A 51 13.99 -10.67 -2.61
N PHE A 52 12.68 -10.46 -2.74
CA PHE A 52 12.12 -9.69 -3.84
C PHE A 52 12.65 -8.26 -3.84
N VAL A 53 12.49 -7.52 -2.74
CA VAL A 53 12.87 -6.10 -2.67
C VAL A 53 14.39 -5.92 -2.79
N GLN A 54 15.18 -6.73 -2.08
CA GLN A 54 16.65 -6.64 -2.18
C GLN A 54 17.17 -7.14 -3.53
N GLY A 55 16.57 -8.18 -4.10
CA GLY A 55 16.92 -8.66 -5.44
C GLY A 55 16.63 -7.63 -6.53
N VAL A 56 15.49 -6.93 -6.45
CA VAL A 56 15.17 -5.80 -7.33
C VAL A 56 16.17 -4.66 -7.14
N LYS A 57 16.45 -4.30 -5.88
CA LYS A 57 17.41 -3.25 -5.53
C LYS A 57 18.78 -3.51 -6.14
N ASP A 58 19.29 -4.73 -6.02
CA ASP A 58 20.65 -5.08 -6.45
C ASP A 58 20.71 -5.47 -7.93
N GLY A 59 19.58 -5.51 -8.64
CA GLY A 59 19.51 -5.92 -10.05
C GLY A 59 19.67 -7.43 -10.28
N MET A 60 19.55 -8.23 -9.21
CA MET A 60 19.90 -9.66 -9.19
C MET A 60 18.72 -10.60 -8.95
N LEU A 61 17.49 -10.08 -8.80
CA LEU A 61 16.31 -10.94 -8.68
C LEU A 61 16.23 -11.88 -9.89
N HIS A 62 15.89 -13.14 -9.67
CA HIS A 62 15.76 -14.09 -10.79
C HIS A 62 14.56 -13.70 -11.68
N PRO A 63 14.70 -13.64 -13.01
CA PRO A 63 13.64 -13.14 -13.90
C PRO A 63 12.33 -13.94 -13.82
N THR A 64 12.40 -15.25 -13.58
CA THR A 64 11.17 -16.06 -13.41
C THR A 64 10.48 -15.78 -12.08
N SER A 65 11.22 -15.44 -11.03
CA SER A 65 10.67 -15.05 -9.73
C SER A 65 9.99 -13.69 -9.83
N PHE A 66 10.61 -12.74 -10.52
CA PHE A 66 10.00 -11.46 -10.85
C PHE A 66 8.72 -11.64 -11.68
N GLY A 67 8.78 -12.42 -12.78
CA GLY A 67 7.61 -12.65 -13.62
C GLY A 67 6.46 -13.35 -12.90
N ALA A 68 6.75 -14.37 -12.09
CA ALA A 68 5.75 -15.05 -11.28
C ALA A 68 5.12 -14.11 -10.24
N TYR A 69 5.90 -13.23 -9.62
CA TYR A 69 5.39 -12.21 -8.71
C TYR A 69 4.46 -11.23 -9.45
N THR A 70 4.91 -10.64 -10.57
CA THR A 70 4.14 -9.59 -11.25
C THR A 70 2.84 -10.10 -11.86
N VAL A 71 2.80 -11.34 -12.36
CA VAL A 71 1.56 -11.96 -12.84
C VAL A 71 0.54 -12.11 -11.70
N GLN A 72 0.98 -12.53 -10.51
CA GLN A 72 0.11 -12.63 -9.34
C GLN A 72 -0.33 -11.25 -8.84
N ASP A 73 0.57 -10.27 -8.84
CA ASP A 73 0.30 -8.88 -8.45
C ASP A 73 -0.77 -8.23 -9.35
N ALA A 74 -0.70 -8.46 -10.67
CA ALA A 74 -1.74 -8.01 -11.59
C ALA A 74 -3.12 -8.62 -11.25
N VAL A 75 -3.17 -9.90 -10.89
CA VAL A 75 -4.39 -10.57 -10.46
C VAL A 75 -4.86 -10.03 -9.10
N TYR A 76 -3.95 -9.76 -8.17
CA TYR A 76 -4.26 -9.08 -6.91
C TYR A 76 -4.95 -7.73 -7.17
N CYS A 77 -4.43 -6.89 -8.07
CA CYS A 77 -5.05 -5.62 -8.43
C CYS A 77 -6.47 -5.80 -9.00
N GLN A 78 -6.69 -6.83 -9.84
CA GLN A 78 -8.02 -7.16 -10.34
C GLN A 78 -8.97 -7.57 -9.19
N LYS A 79 -8.49 -8.33 -8.21
CA LYS A 79 -9.30 -8.76 -7.07
C LYS A 79 -9.57 -7.61 -6.09
N ALA A 80 -8.59 -6.74 -5.85
CA ALA A 80 -8.75 -5.52 -5.06
C ALA A 80 -9.79 -4.57 -5.67
N GLN A 81 -9.80 -4.43 -7.00
CA GLN A 81 -10.84 -3.71 -7.73
C GLN A 81 -12.24 -4.30 -7.47
N LYS A 82 -12.38 -5.63 -7.55
CA LYS A 82 -13.65 -6.31 -7.26
C LYS A 82 -14.09 -6.07 -5.81
N SER A 83 -13.17 -6.11 -4.86
CA SER A 83 -13.43 -5.80 -3.45
C SER A 83 -13.91 -4.36 -3.26
N LEU A 84 -13.29 -3.37 -3.91
CA LEU A 84 -13.79 -1.99 -3.93
C LEU A 84 -15.22 -1.89 -4.47
N SER A 85 -15.50 -2.56 -5.59
CA SER A 85 -16.86 -2.63 -6.17
C SER A 85 -17.88 -3.30 -5.22
N VAL A 86 -17.48 -4.32 -4.46
CA VAL A 86 -18.36 -4.98 -3.47
C VAL A 86 -18.65 -4.04 -2.32
N ALA A 87 -17.66 -3.36 -1.77
CA ALA A 87 -17.85 -2.37 -0.71
C ALA A 87 -18.77 -1.24 -1.18
N ALA A 88 -18.53 -0.68 -2.37
CA ALA A 88 -19.34 0.40 -2.94
C ALA A 88 -20.81 0.03 -3.18
N LYS A 89 -21.10 -1.25 -3.47
CA LYS A 89 -22.48 -1.73 -3.70
C LYS A 89 -23.27 -1.91 -2.41
N ARG A 90 -22.59 -2.06 -1.27
CA ARG A 90 -23.22 -2.20 0.05
C ARG A 90 -23.57 -0.86 0.67
N GLU A 91 -22.95 0.22 0.18
CA GLU A 91 -23.21 1.58 0.63
C GLU A 91 -24.47 2.19 -0.01
N GLU A 92 -25.18 2.99 0.77
CA GLU A 92 -26.21 3.87 0.25
C GLU A 92 -25.61 4.96 -0.66
N MET A 93 -26.44 5.57 -1.50
CA MET A 93 -25.97 6.65 -2.37
C MET A 93 -25.50 7.85 -1.54
N GLY A 94 -24.20 8.15 -1.60
CA GLY A 94 -23.58 9.21 -0.83
C GLY A 94 -22.10 9.40 -1.17
N PRO A 95 -21.42 10.33 -0.48
CA PRO A 95 -20.02 10.67 -0.76
C PRO A 95 -19.05 9.49 -0.68
N LEU A 96 -19.23 8.57 0.28
CA LEU A 96 -18.38 7.38 0.42
C LEU A 96 -18.56 6.41 -0.74
N LYS A 97 -19.82 6.12 -1.12
CA LYS A 97 -20.12 5.30 -2.30
C LYS A 97 -19.48 5.86 -3.57
N ILE A 98 -19.68 7.16 -3.84
CA ILE A 98 -19.11 7.83 -5.03
C ILE A 98 -17.58 7.72 -5.02
N PHE A 99 -16.96 7.89 -3.86
CA PHE A 99 -15.51 7.73 -3.72
C PHE A 99 -15.06 6.31 -4.01
N LEU A 100 -15.70 5.29 -3.43
CA LEU A 100 -15.36 3.89 -3.69
C LEU A 100 -15.58 3.48 -5.14
N ASP A 101 -16.64 3.97 -5.78
CA ASP A 101 -16.89 3.74 -7.21
C ASP A 101 -15.79 4.38 -8.08
N HIS A 102 -15.29 5.56 -7.70
CA HIS A 102 -14.14 6.20 -8.34
C HIS A 102 -12.85 5.39 -8.14
N GLU A 103 -12.51 5.03 -6.90
CA GLU A 103 -11.33 4.19 -6.63
C GLU A 103 -11.40 2.85 -7.37
N SER A 104 -12.58 2.24 -7.44
CA SER A 104 -12.84 1.02 -8.21
C SER A 104 -12.57 1.22 -9.70
N THR A 105 -12.89 2.39 -10.25
CA THR A 105 -12.64 2.73 -11.67
C THR A 105 -11.16 2.97 -11.94
N ASP A 106 -10.46 3.65 -11.02
CA ASP A 106 -9.00 3.84 -11.09
C ASP A 106 -8.27 2.49 -11.05
N TYR A 107 -8.63 1.62 -10.09
CA TYR A 107 -8.08 0.27 -9.98
C TYR A 107 -8.39 -0.58 -11.20
N LYS A 108 -9.56 -0.38 -11.83
CA LYS A 108 -9.90 -1.07 -13.08
C LYS A 108 -8.92 -0.71 -14.19
N SER A 109 -8.74 0.58 -14.41
CA SER A 109 -7.80 1.07 -15.42
C SER A 109 -6.38 0.57 -15.15
N TYR A 110 -5.98 0.53 -13.87
CA TYR A 110 -4.67 0.05 -13.46
C TYR A 110 -4.46 -1.45 -13.73
N TYR A 111 -5.39 -2.33 -13.31
CA TYR A 111 -5.21 -3.76 -13.57
C TYR A 111 -5.32 -4.10 -15.06
N GLU A 112 -6.12 -3.37 -15.84
CA GLU A 112 -6.23 -3.56 -17.30
C GLU A 112 -4.89 -3.23 -18.00
N ASP A 113 -4.22 -2.15 -17.60
CA ASP A 113 -2.86 -1.83 -18.08
C ASP A 113 -1.83 -2.90 -17.70
N LEU A 114 -1.90 -3.44 -16.48
CA LEU A 114 -1.06 -4.57 -16.06
C LEU A 114 -1.34 -5.82 -16.90
N PHE A 115 -2.60 -6.14 -17.16
CA PHE A 115 -3.00 -7.29 -17.96
C PHE A 115 -2.50 -7.15 -19.40
N ASP A 116 -2.59 -5.96 -19.98
CA ASP A 116 -2.09 -5.68 -21.32
C ASP A 116 -0.57 -5.83 -21.40
N LYS A 117 0.16 -5.25 -20.44
CA LYS A 117 1.64 -5.34 -20.33
C LYS A 117 2.14 -6.78 -20.17
N TRP A 118 1.41 -7.60 -19.40
CA TRP A 118 1.77 -8.99 -19.12
C TRP A 118 1.05 -10.01 -20.00
N HIS A 119 0.27 -9.54 -20.98
CA HIS A 119 -0.52 -10.36 -21.89
C HIS A 119 -1.46 -11.36 -21.19
N ILE A 120 -2.02 -10.97 -20.05
CA ILE A 120 -2.97 -11.77 -19.27
C ILE A 120 -4.36 -11.63 -19.88
N ARG A 121 -4.87 -12.70 -20.50
CA ARG A 121 -6.22 -12.71 -21.11
C ARG A 121 -7.33 -12.92 -20.08
N ASP A 122 -7.08 -13.78 -19.10
CA ASP A 122 -8.05 -14.15 -18.08
C ASP A 122 -7.35 -14.36 -16.74
N GLY A 123 -7.50 -13.37 -15.85
CA GLY A 123 -6.97 -13.44 -14.50
C GLY A 123 -7.63 -14.48 -13.61
N THR A 124 -8.77 -15.06 -14.00
CA THR A 124 -9.44 -16.13 -13.24
C THR A 124 -8.83 -17.50 -13.46
N ALA A 125 -8.08 -17.68 -14.54
CA ALA A 125 -7.35 -18.91 -14.86
C ALA A 125 -5.96 -18.98 -14.19
N ILE A 126 -5.52 -17.92 -13.52
CA ILE A 126 -4.24 -17.87 -12.82
C ILE A 126 -4.43 -18.39 -11.39
N GLU A 127 -3.70 -19.44 -11.04
CA GLU A 127 -3.60 -19.93 -9.67
C GLU A 127 -2.64 -19.06 -8.88
N LEU A 128 -3.13 -18.44 -7.80
CA LEU A 128 -2.33 -17.64 -6.90
C LEU A 128 -1.54 -18.53 -5.94
N GLY A 129 -0.32 -18.12 -5.63
CA GLY A 129 0.42 -18.65 -4.49
C GLY A 129 -0.31 -18.38 -3.18
N LYS A 130 0.01 -19.20 -2.17
CA LYS A 130 -0.68 -19.19 -0.88
C LYS A 130 -0.72 -17.79 -0.24
N GLU A 131 0.41 -17.10 -0.18
CA GLU A 131 0.54 -15.79 0.47
C GLU A 131 -0.25 -14.71 -0.28
N CYS A 132 -0.24 -14.74 -1.61
CA CYS A 132 -1.03 -13.83 -2.44
C CYS A 132 -2.54 -14.09 -2.26
N GLN A 133 -2.95 -15.36 -2.26
CA GLN A 133 -4.34 -15.76 -2.06
C GLN A 133 -4.86 -15.36 -0.67
N GLU A 134 -4.09 -15.59 0.40
CA GLU A 134 -4.45 -15.17 1.76
C GLU A 134 -4.60 -13.64 1.85
N TYR A 135 -3.78 -12.89 1.12
CA TYR A 135 -3.92 -11.44 1.06
C TYR A 135 -5.19 -11.01 0.31
N VAL A 136 -5.45 -11.59 -0.87
CA VAL A 136 -6.70 -11.38 -1.63
C VAL A 136 -7.93 -11.68 -0.78
N ASP A 137 -7.93 -12.80 -0.06
CA ASP A 137 -9.04 -13.23 0.79
C ASP A 137 -9.25 -12.26 1.95
N THR A 138 -8.17 -11.76 2.56
CA THR A 138 -8.25 -10.74 3.61
C THR A 138 -8.95 -9.47 3.11
N VAL A 139 -8.57 -8.98 1.93
CA VAL A 139 -9.18 -7.76 1.36
C VAL A 139 -10.64 -8.00 0.95
N ALA A 140 -10.95 -9.16 0.37
CA ALA A 140 -12.31 -9.55 0.01
C ALA A 140 -13.23 -9.72 1.24
N ASP A 141 -12.69 -10.25 2.34
CA ASP A 141 -13.40 -10.39 3.61
C ASP A 141 -13.78 -9.02 4.18
N VAL A 142 -12.86 -8.06 4.21
CA VAL A 142 -13.14 -6.69 4.66
C VAL A 142 -14.24 -6.07 3.80
N ALA A 143 -14.12 -6.16 2.47
CA ALA A 143 -15.08 -5.60 1.53
C ALA A 143 -16.50 -6.16 1.67
N SER A 144 -16.65 -7.42 2.11
CA SER A 144 -17.95 -8.12 2.18
C SER A 144 -18.58 -8.13 3.57
N LYS A 145 -17.78 -8.00 4.64
CA LYS A 145 -18.24 -8.16 6.03
C LYS A 145 -18.21 -6.87 6.83
N ASP A 146 -17.29 -5.95 6.52
CA ASP A 146 -17.07 -4.75 7.34
C ASP A 146 -17.74 -3.51 6.73
N ASP A 147 -17.80 -2.43 7.52
CA ASP A 147 -18.21 -1.11 7.04
C ASP A 147 -17.25 -0.63 5.93
N ALA A 148 -17.79 0.11 4.95
CA ALA A 148 -17.06 0.57 3.78
C ALA A 148 -15.81 1.40 4.09
N TYR A 149 -15.77 2.13 5.22
CA TYR A 149 -14.55 2.83 5.63
C TYR A 149 -13.38 1.88 5.90
N TYR A 150 -13.62 0.65 6.37
CA TYR A 150 -12.56 -0.34 6.57
C TYR A 150 -11.96 -0.84 5.24
N MET A 151 -12.69 -0.74 4.14
CA MET A 151 -12.11 -1.03 2.82
C MET A 151 -11.00 -0.03 2.49
N LEU A 152 -11.15 1.24 2.89
CA LEU A 152 -10.09 2.24 2.73
C LEU A 152 -8.91 1.92 3.65
N VAL A 153 -9.17 1.51 4.90
CA VAL A 153 -8.13 1.06 5.84
C VAL A 153 -7.32 -0.10 5.26
N ALA A 154 -7.96 -1.06 4.58
CA ALA A 154 -7.30 -2.21 3.96
C ALA A 154 -6.41 -1.85 2.76
N LEU A 155 -6.70 -0.75 2.06
CA LEU A 155 -5.96 -0.30 0.87
C LEU A 155 -4.81 0.67 1.17
N ILE A 156 -4.82 1.36 2.31
CA ILE A 156 -3.74 2.30 2.63
C ILE A 156 -2.36 1.59 2.70
N PRO A 157 -2.21 0.38 3.30
CA PRO A 157 -0.94 -0.32 3.34
C PRO A 157 -0.25 -0.46 1.99
N CYS A 158 -0.94 -0.92 0.93
CA CYS A 158 -0.34 -1.10 -0.39
C CYS A 158 0.09 0.24 -1.01
N GLY A 159 -0.83 1.23 -0.99
CA GLY A 159 -0.58 2.55 -1.57
C GLY A 159 0.52 3.33 -0.86
N ARG A 160 0.73 3.10 0.44
CA ARG A 160 1.75 3.79 1.24
C ARG A 160 3.08 3.05 1.32
N LEU A 161 3.07 1.71 1.35
CA LEU A 161 4.27 0.90 1.46
C LEU A 161 5.17 1.03 0.22
N TRP A 162 4.59 0.97 -0.97
CA TRP A 162 5.36 0.92 -2.22
C TRP A 162 6.17 2.21 -2.47
N PRO A 163 5.61 3.43 -2.32
CA PRO A 163 6.40 4.66 -2.36
C PRO A 163 7.45 4.74 -1.25
N TRP A 164 7.12 4.24 -0.05
CA TRP A 164 8.07 4.20 1.06
C TRP A 164 9.26 3.29 0.76
N LEU A 165 9.05 2.12 0.13
CA LEU A 165 10.14 1.26 -0.34
C LEU A 165 11.01 2.01 -1.35
N GLY A 166 10.39 2.73 -2.29
CA GLY A 166 11.10 3.63 -3.21
C GLY A 166 12.01 4.64 -2.52
N GLN A 167 11.53 5.24 -1.44
CA GLN A 167 12.34 6.15 -0.61
C GLN A 167 13.51 5.43 0.05
N GLN A 168 13.28 4.23 0.61
CA GLN A 168 14.34 3.44 1.25
C GLN A 168 15.41 2.99 0.25
N LEU A 169 15.02 2.71 -0.99
CA LEU A 169 15.92 2.30 -2.07
C LEU A 169 16.57 3.49 -2.80
N ASN A 170 16.21 4.72 -2.47
CA ASN A 170 16.64 5.94 -3.17
C ASN A 170 16.36 5.85 -4.69
N ALA A 171 15.16 5.38 -5.04
CA ALA A 171 14.78 5.02 -6.41
C ALA A 171 15.01 6.12 -7.45
N ALA A 172 14.74 7.38 -7.09
CA ALA A 172 14.91 8.53 -7.99
C ALA A 172 16.35 8.79 -8.47
N LYS A 173 17.36 8.14 -7.86
CA LYS A 173 18.78 8.38 -8.15
C LYS A 173 19.56 7.10 -8.45
N HIS A 174 18.89 5.95 -8.50
CA HIS A 174 19.53 4.65 -8.61
C HIS A 174 19.14 3.95 -9.91
N ASN A 175 20.07 3.16 -10.46
CA ASN A 175 19.84 2.30 -11.62
C ASN A 175 19.73 0.87 -11.13
N PHE A 176 18.57 0.24 -11.37
CA PHE A 176 18.24 -1.11 -10.91
C PHE A 176 18.44 -2.17 -12.00
N GLY A 177 19.25 -1.85 -13.02
CA GLY A 177 19.45 -2.70 -14.19
C GLY A 177 18.14 -2.94 -14.93
N ALA A 178 17.83 -4.22 -15.16
CA ALA A 178 16.60 -4.65 -15.84
C ALA A 178 15.30 -4.23 -15.11
N TYR A 179 15.38 -3.89 -13.81
CA TYR A 179 14.21 -3.53 -13.01
C TYR A 179 13.96 -2.03 -12.92
N THR A 180 14.78 -1.19 -13.56
CA THR A 180 14.72 0.28 -13.41
C THR A 180 13.34 0.84 -13.75
N ASP A 181 12.77 0.45 -14.89
CA ASP A 181 11.45 0.96 -15.32
C ASP A 181 10.32 0.50 -14.40
N TRP A 182 10.41 -0.75 -13.92
CA TRP A 182 9.45 -1.28 -12.96
C TRP A 182 9.52 -0.53 -11.63
N VAL A 183 10.72 -0.30 -11.09
CA VAL A 183 10.93 0.45 -9.84
C VAL A 183 10.45 1.89 -9.99
N ASN A 184 10.77 2.56 -11.09
CA ASN A 184 10.32 3.93 -11.33
C ASN A 184 8.80 4.07 -11.40
N SER A 185 8.11 3.04 -11.92
CA SER A 185 6.65 3.06 -12.05
C SER A 185 5.93 2.67 -10.75
N ASN A 186 6.48 1.71 -10.01
CA ASN A 186 5.78 1.06 -8.90
C ASN A 186 6.26 1.56 -7.53
N PHE A 187 7.56 1.84 -7.39
CA PHE A 187 8.17 2.37 -6.17
C PHE A 187 8.51 3.86 -6.36
N ASP A 188 7.68 4.62 -7.07
CA ASP A 188 7.84 6.06 -7.19
C ASP A 188 7.74 6.71 -5.79
N PRO A 189 8.83 7.28 -5.23
CA PRO A 189 8.83 7.85 -3.90
C PRO A 189 7.96 9.10 -3.76
N THR A 190 7.51 9.67 -4.88
CA THR A 190 6.65 10.86 -4.96
C THR A 190 5.17 10.53 -5.12
N SER A 191 4.81 9.25 -5.24
CA SER A 191 3.41 8.84 -5.29
C SER A 191 2.73 9.06 -3.94
N GLU A 192 1.61 9.78 -3.97
CA GLU A 192 0.85 10.20 -2.79
C GLU A 192 -0.64 9.81 -2.87
N GLY A 193 -1.00 8.90 -3.79
CA GLY A 193 -2.39 8.49 -4.03
C GLY A 193 -3.09 7.95 -2.78
N TYR A 194 -2.36 7.42 -1.81
CA TYR A 194 -2.91 6.94 -0.54
C TYR A 194 -3.44 8.06 0.37
N LYS A 195 -2.94 9.30 0.24
CA LYS A 195 -3.35 10.42 1.14
C LYS A 195 -4.84 10.75 1.04
N LYS A 196 -5.46 10.59 -0.15
CA LYS A 196 -6.92 10.78 -0.31
C LYS A 196 -7.75 9.74 0.46
N LEU A 197 -7.20 8.55 0.73
CA LEU A 197 -7.80 7.52 1.57
C LEU A 197 -7.59 7.87 3.05
N GLU A 198 -6.37 8.27 3.43
CA GLU A 198 -6.04 8.63 4.82
C GLU A 198 -6.92 9.77 5.34
N VAL A 199 -7.14 10.83 4.55
CA VAL A 199 -8.04 11.94 4.91
C VAL A 199 -9.44 11.44 5.28
N ARG A 200 -9.97 10.45 4.54
CA ARG A 200 -11.31 9.88 4.79
C ARG A 200 -11.32 8.96 6.01
N VAL A 201 -10.30 8.14 6.18
CA VAL A 201 -10.16 7.25 7.35
C VAL A 201 -9.99 8.06 8.63
N ASN A 202 -9.20 9.14 8.60
CA ASN A 202 -9.03 10.04 9.75
C ASN A 202 -10.32 10.77 10.12
N ALA A 203 -11.07 11.23 9.12
CA ALA A 203 -12.39 11.82 9.33
C ALA A 203 -13.37 10.80 9.93
N ALA A 204 -13.43 9.59 9.38
CA ALA A 204 -14.26 8.51 9.89
C ALA A 204 -13.93 8.14 11.34
N PHE A 205 -12.63 8.08 11.67
CA PHE A 205 -12.20 7.84 13.04
C PHE A 205 -12.61 8.98 13.99
N SER A 206 -12.42 10.23 13.58
CA SER A 206 -12.82 11.41 14.37
C SER A 206 -14.33 11.47 14.61
N ASN A 207 -15.11 11.01 13.64
CA ASN A 207 -16.56 10.89 13.70
C ASN A 207 -17.05 9.62 14.43
N GLN A 208 -16.14 8.76 14.89
CA GLN A 208 -16.46 7.48 15.55
C GLN A 208 -17.21 6.48 14.64
N GLU A 209 -17.01 6.57 13.33
CA GLU A 209 -17.57 5.66 12.31
C GLU A 209 -16.77 4.35 12.21
N ILE A 210 -15.52 4.36 12.69
CA ILE A 210 -14.65 3.18 12.75
C ILE A 210 -14.01 3.03 14.13
N ASP A 211 -13.76 1.78 14.52
CA ASP A 211 -13.14 1.37 15.77
C ASP A 211 -11.61 1.28 15.61
N GLU A 212 -10.90 1.83 16.59
CA GLU A 212 -9.43 1.89 16.65
C GLU A 212 -8.79 0.50 16.51
N LYS A 213 -9.25 -0.47 17.31
CA LYS A 213 -8.65 -1.81 17.38
C LYS A 213 -8.92 -2.60 16.12
N LYS A 214 -10.13 -2.49 15.57
CA LYS A 214 -10.51 -3.14 14.32
C LYS A 214 -9.73 -2.57 13.14
N ALA A 215 -9.61 -1.23 13.06
CA ALA A 215 -8.80 -0.58 12.03
C ALA A 215 -7.33 -1.01 12.12
N LEU A 216 -6.73 -1.02 13.32
CA LEU A 216 -5.37 -1.52 13.51
C LEU A 216 -5.22 -2.99 13.09
N SER A 217 -6.19 -3.84 13.43
CA SER A 217 -6.18 -5.24 13.03
C SER A 217 -6.18 -5.40 11.51
N ILE A 218 -7.07 -4.69 10.80
CA ILE A 218 -7.19 -4.75 9.35
C ILE A 218 -5.93 -4.19 8.68
N TYR A 219 -5.49 -3.00 9.09
CA TYR A 219 -4.28 -2.37 8.57
C TYR A 219 -3.06 -3.28 8.73
N SER A 220 -2.90 -3.89 9.92
CA SER A 220 -1.80 -4.81 10.21
C SER A 220 -1.87 -6.08 9.38
N LYS A 221 -3.06 -6.66 9.18
CA LYS A 221 -3.25 -7.84 8.32
C LYS A 221 -2.87 -7.53 6.87
N CYS A 222 -3.31 -6.40 6.33
CA CYS A 222 -2.97 -5.99 4.97
C CYS A 222 -1.48 -5.67 4.81
N MET A 223 -0.85 -4.99 5.78
CA MET A 223 0.60 -4.77 5.77
C MET A 223 1.40 -6.09 5.89
N ASN A 224 0.90 -7.06 6.66
CA ASN A 224 1.49 -8.39 6.72
C ASN A 224 1.27 -9.17 5.42
N GLY A 225 0.14 -8.97 4.73
CA GLY A 225 -0.13 -9.50 3.41
C GLY A 225 0.92 -9.06 2.39
N GLU A 226 1.20 -7.75 2.33
CA GLU A 226 2.30 -7.19 1.52
C GLU A 226 3.64 -7.85 1.83
N ALA A 227 4.05 -7.85 3.11
CA ALA A 227 5.34 -8.40 3.53
C ALA A 227 5.46 -9.91 3.23
N SER A 228 4.37 -10.66 3.41
CA SER A 228 4.34 -12.10 3.14
C SER A 228 4.35 -12.39 1.65
N PHE A 229 3.66 -11.58 0.84
CA PHE A 229 3.65 -11.74 -0.60
C PHE A 229 5.04 -11.45 -1.20
N PHE A 230 5.69 -10.34 -0.83
CA PHE A 230 7.09 -10.10 -1.18
C PHE A 230 8.03 -11.22 -0.67
N GLY A 231 7.76 -11.73 0.53
CA GLY A 231 8.53 -12.79 1.17
C GLY A 231 8.32 -14.19 0.58
N SER A 232 7.24 -14.40 -0.18
CA SER A 232 6.95 -15.67 -0.86
C SER A 232 7.87 -15.94 -2.05
N VAL A 233 8.56 -14.89 -2.52
CA VAL A 233 9.48 -14.95 -3.65
C VAL A 233 10.76 -15.70 -3.22
N PRO A 234 11.05 -16.87 -3.81
CA PRO A 234 12.22 -17.65 -3.45
C PRO A 234 13.51 -16.93 -3.85
N ILE A 235 14.62 -17.36 -3.23
CA ILE A 235 15.99 -16.95 -3.59
C ILE A 235 16.28 -17.34 -5.03
#